data_AF-A0A0E0JEB0-F1
#
_entry.id   AF-A0A0E0JEB0-F1
#
_cell.length_a   1.000
_cell.length_b   1.000
_cell.length_c   1.000
_cell.angle_alpha   90.00
_cell.angle_beta   90.00
_cell.angle_gamma   90.00
#
_symmetry.space_group_name_H-M   'P 1'
#
loop_
_entity.id
_entity.type
_entity.pdbx_description
1 polymer ?
#
loop_
_entity_poly.entity_id
_entity_poly.type
_entity_poly.pdbx_seq_one_letter_code
_entity_poly.pdbx_strand_id
1 'polypeptide(L)' 'MADVRLRLSRDKLETAKSRERASVAKRYTELLMADLSCMSDMQRMEHERALQYFAEKLYGGSNNDY' A
#
# COMPACT_ATOMS: atom_id res chain seq x y z
N MET A 1 30.82 10.61 -21.79
CA MET A 1 30.80 9.19 -21.35
C MET A 1 30.48 9.00 -19.87
N ALA A 2 31.06 9.77 -18.94
CA ALA A 2 30.75 9.63 -17.51
C ALA A 2 29.29 9.98 -17.15
N ASP A 3 28.75 11.07 -17.70
CA ASP A 3 27.37 11.52 -17.42
C ASP A 3 26.31 10.48 -17.87
N VAL A 4 26.50 9.86 -19.04
CA VAL A 4 25.63 8.78 -19.53
C VAL A 4 25.65 7.57 -18.59
N ARG A 5 26.81 7.21 -18.02
CA ARG A 5 26.92 6.12 -17.05
C ARG A 5 26.24 6.44 -15.72
N LEU A 6 26.33 7.69 -15.25
CA LEU A 6 25.67 8.13 -14.02
C LEU A 6 24.15 8.09 -14.16
N ARG A 7 23.60 8.55 -15.28
CA ARG A 7 22.15 8.48 -15.56
C ARG A 7 21.65 7.04 -15.58
N LEU A 8 22.33 6.16 -16.32
CA LEU A 8 21.99 4.73 -16.35
C LEU A 8 22.07 4.06 -14.97
N SER A 9 23.04 4.46 -14.13
CA SER A 9 23.15 3.95 -12.76
C SER A 9 21.98 4.41 -11.89
N ARG A 10 21.54 5.66 -12.05
CA ARG A 10 20.39 6.21 -11.34
C ARG A 10 19.10 5.51 -11.75
N ASP A 11 18.89 5.29 -13.04
CA ASP A 11 17.69 4.62 -13.56
C ASP A 11 17.60 3.16 -13.08
N LYS A 12 18.73 2.46 -13.03
CA LYS A 12 18.81 1.11 -12.45
C LYS A 12 18.45 1.09 -10.97
N LEU A 13 18.95 2.07 -10.21
CA LEU A 13 18.66 2.19 -8.79
C LEU A 13 17.16 2.47 -8.55
N GLU A 14 16.56 3.39 -9.29
CA GLU A 14 15.13 3.70 -9.16
C GLU A 14 14.25 2.51 -9.58
N THR A 15 14.66 1.76 -10.60
CA THR A 15 13.98 0.52 -10.99
C THR A 15 14.06 -0.53 -9.88
N ALA A 16 15.23 -0.69 -9.25
CA ALA A 16 15.43 -1.62 -8.14
C ALA A 16 14.56 -1.24 -6.92
N LYS A 17 14.56 0.03 -6.52
CA LYS A 17 13.69 0.55 -5.44
C LYS A 17 12.21 0.33 -5.74
N SER A 18 11.80 0.55 -6.98
CA SER A 18 10.41 0.36 -7.41
C SER A 18 9.99 -1.11 -7.30
N ARG A 19 10.87 -2.03 -7.72
CA ARG A 19 10.67 -3.48 -7.56
C ARG A 19 10.61 -3.90 -6.09
N GLU A 20 11.48 -3.34 -5.26
CA GLU A 20 11.48 -3.59 -3.82
C GLU A 20 10.17 -3.12 -3.17
N ARG A 21 9.72 -1.90 -3.46
CA ARG A 21 8.42 -1.38 -2.99
C ARG A 21 7.25 -2.27 -3.41
N ALA A 22 7.23 -2.70 -4.68
CA ALA A 22 6.20 -3.61 -5.18
C ALA A 22 6.24 -4.98 -4.46
N SER A 23 7.43 -5.51 -4.20
CA SER A 23 7.62 -6.77 -3.46
C SER A 23 7.13 -6.66 -2.01
N VAL A 24 7.45 -5.55 -1.32
CA VAL A 24 6.98 -5.28 0.05
C VAL A 24 5.46 -5.16 0.09
N ALA A 25 4.87 -4.38 -0.84
CA ALA A 25 3.43 -4.24 -0.94
C ALA A 25 2.75 -5.59 -1.15
N LYS A 26 3.29 -6.43 -2.05
CA LYS A 26 2.75 -7.77 -2.31
C LYS A 26 2.79 -8.66 -1.05
N ARG A 27 3.93 -8.73 -0.35
CA ARG A 27 4.06 -9.51 0.88
C ARG A 27 3.12 -9.03 1.98
N TYR A 28 2.96 -7.72 2.10
CA TYR A 28 2.03 -7.12 3.06
C TYR A 28 0.58 -7.50 2.75
N THR A 29 0.18 -7.45 1.47
CA THR A 29 -1.14 -7.91 1.04
C THR A 29 -1.34 -9.41 1.29
N GLU A 30 -0.35 -10.25 0.98
CA GLU A 30 -0.41 -11.70 1.24
C GLU A 30 -0.59 -11.99 2.75
N LEU A 31 0.14 -11.28 3.61
CA LEU A 31 0.03 -11.41 5.06
C LEU A 31 -1.36 -11.00 5.56
N LEU A 32 -1.88 -9.86 5.09
CA LEU A 32 -3.22 -9.41 5.44
C LEU A 32 -4.29 -10.40 4.98
N MET A 33 -4.21 -10.91 3.75
CA MET A 33 -5.18 -11.89 3.27
C MET A 33 -5.13 -13.19 4.07
N ALA A 34 -3.94 -13.64 4.48
CA ALA A 34 -3.79 -14.81 5.33
C ALA A 34 -4.46 -14.59 6.70
N ASP A 35 -4.26 -13.42 7.32
CA ASP A 35 -4.85 -13.08 8.61
C ASP A 35 -6.39 -13.00 8.54
N LEU A 36 -6.91 -12.39 7.47
CA LEU A 36 -8.34 -12.29 7.20
C LEU A 36 -9.00 -13.64 6.86
N SER A 37 -8.24 -14.60 6.32
CA SER A 37 -8.78 -15.90 5.93
C SER A 37 -9.25 -16.75 7.12
N CYS A 38 -8.71 -16.48 8.31
CA CYS A 38 -9.07 -17.17 9.55
C CYS A 38 -10.22 -16.50 10.31
N MET A 39 -10.76 -15.38 9.81
CA MET A 39 -11.84 -14.66 10.47
C MET A 39 -13.20 -15.34 10.26
N SER A 40 -13.97 -15.44 11.33
CA SER A 40 -15.40 -15.74 11.25
C SER A 40 -16.18 -14.60 10.57
N ASP A 41 -17.40 -14.89 10.12
CA ASP A 41 -18.27 -13.90 9.45
C ASP A 41 -18.52 -12.66 10.31
N MET A 42 -18.71 -12.84 11.63
CA MET A 42 -18.87 -11.73 12.57
C MET A 42 -17.61 -10.87 12.68
N GLN A 43 -16.43 -11.50 12.74
CA GLN A 43 -15.16 -10.77 12.79
C GLN A 43 -14.88 -10.02 11.49
N ARG A 44 -15.24 -10.61 10.34
CA ARG A 44 -15.11 -9.96 9.03
C ARG A 44 -16.00 -8.72 8.93
N MET A 45 -17.25 -8.82 9.39
CA MET A 45 -18.19 -7.70 9.41
C MET A 45 -17.68 -6.53 10.27
N GLU A 46 -17.18 -6.81 11.48
CA GLU A 46 -16.62 -5.78 12.35
C GLU A 46 -15.32 -5.18 11.77
N HIS A 47 -14.49 -6.00 11.13
CA HIS A 47 -13.29 -5.52 10.42
C HIS A 47 -13.64 -4.58 9.27
N GLU A 48 -14.63 -4.91 8.43
CA GLU A 48 -15.11 -4.03 7.35
C GLU A 48 -15.67 -2.72 7.90
N ARG A 49 -16.45 -2.78 8.98
CA ARG A 49 -16.97 -1.59 9.67
C ARG A 49 -15.86 -0.69 10.21
N ALA A 50 -14.82 -1.28 10.80
CA ALA A 50 -13.66 -0.55 11.28
C ALA A 50 -12.90 0.13 10.12
N LEU A 51 -12.67 -0.58 9.01
CA LEU A 51 -12.03 0.00 7.81
C LEU A 51 -12.82 1.19 7.27
N GLN A 52 -14.14 1.08 7.18
CA GLN A 52 -14.99 2.17 6.71
C GLN A 52 -14.89 3.39 7.65
N TYR A 53 -14.98 3.18 8.95
CA TYR A 53 -14.82 4.26 9.95
C TYR A 53 -13.47 4.97 9.80
N PHE A 54 -12.36 4.23 9.67
CA PHE A 54 -11.05 4.84 9.50
C PHE A 54 -10.88 5.53 8.15
N ALA A 55 -11.43 4.97 7.07
CA ALA A 55 -11.40 5.60 5.75
C ALA A 55 -12.14 6.96 5.77
N GLU A 56 -13.31 7.02 6.41
CA GLU A 56 -14.05 8.27 6.60
C GLU A 56 -13.27 9.29 7.44
N LYS A 57 -12.57 8.86 8.49
CA LYS A 57 -11.75 9.76 9.33
C LYS A 57 -10.49 10.27 8.63
N LEU A 58 -9.84 9.42 7.83
CA LEU A 58 -8.58 9.76 7.16
C LEU A 58 -8.80 10.51 5.84
N TYR A 59 -9.89 10.21 5.12
CA TYR A 59 -10.12 10.71 3.77
C TYR A 59 -11.45 11.47 3.60
N GLY A 60 -12.37 11.40 4.56
CA GLY A 60 -13.67 12.10 4.51
C GLY A 60 -13.65 13.55 5.00
N GLY A 61 -12.49 14.06 5.43
CA GLY A 61 -12.32 15.41 5.99
C GLY A 61 -11.84 16.49 5.02
N SER A 62 -11.94 16.27 3.70
CA SER A 62 -11.56 17.29 2.70
C SER A 62 -12.57 17.35 1.56
N ASN A 63 -13.78 17.84 1.81
CA ASN A 63 -14.57 18.46 0.74
C ASN A 63 -15.68 19.37 1.29
N ASN A 64 -15.70 20.58 0.72
CA ASN A 64 -16.66 21.69 0.81
C ASN A 64 -16.56 22.65 2.00
N ASP A 65 -15.52 23.51 1.96
CA ASP A 65 -15.70 24.95 2.18
C ASP A 65 -15.11 25.69 0.95
N TYR A 66 -15.92 25.88 -0.07
CA TYR A 66 -15.72 26.88 -1.15
C TYR A 66 -17.02 27.69 -1.27
#